data_AF-A0A838S180-F1
#
_entry.id   AF-A0A838S180-F1
#
_cell.length_a   1.000
_cell.length_b   1.000
_cell.length_c   1.000
_cell.angle_alpha   90.00
_cell.angle_beta   90.00
_cell.angle_gamma   90.00
#
_symmetry.space_group_name_H-M   'P 1'
#
loop_
_entity.id
_entity.type
_entity.pdbx_description
1 polymer ?
#
loop_
_entity_poly.entity_id
_entity_poly.type
_entity_poly.pdbx_seq_one_letter_code
_entity_poly.pdbx_strand_id
1 'polypeptide(L)'
;MYFVDQAAPSQAVVQSAVDAAIAGDDAKLAYVISLGRFTDGEGALNFGDLLLQLQRVVGSDRFRRVLATVPAETRDSAQGCMKAAEETRRAYE
;
A
#
# COMPACT_ATOMS: atom_id res chain seq x y z
N MET A 1 11.25 -21.86 -16.87
CA MET A 1 10.59 -21.48 -15.61
C MET A 1 9.63 -20.37 -15.98
N TYR A 2 8.33 -20.66 -16.06
CA TYR A 2 7.33 -19.68 -16.53
C TYR A 2 7.12 -18.65 -15.42
N PHE A 3 7.39 -17.38 -15.73
CA PHE A 3 7.00 -16.26 -14.88
C PHE A 3 5.47 -16.26 -14.81
N VAL A 4 4.92 -16.42 -13.60
CA VAL A 4 3.49 -16.20 -13.39
C VAL A 4 3.28 -14.71 -13.54
N ASP A 5 2.74 -14.33 -14.70
CA ASP A 5 2.16 -13.02 -14.96
C ASP A 5 0.99 -12.85 -13.98
N GLN A 6 1.30 -12.41 -12.75
CA GLN A 6 0.28 -12.16 -11.74
C GLN A 6 -0.48 -10.92 -12.17
N ALA A 7 -1.62 -11.12 -12.83
CA ALA A 7 -2.52 -10.04 -13.17
C ALA A 7 -2.87 -9.22 -11.93
N ALA A 8 -2.96 -7.90 -12.09
CA ALA A 8 -3.40 -7.02 -11.03
C ALA A 8 -4.78 -7.45 -10.51
N PRO A 9 -5.01 -7.44 -9.18
CA PRO A 9 -6.30 -7.82 -8.62
C PRO A 9 -7.40 -6.84 -9.07
N SER A 10 -8.64 -7.33 -9.14
CA SER A 10 -9.78 -6.47 -9.45
C SER A 10 -10.03 -5.46 -8.33
N GLN A 11 -10.66 -4.33 -8.67
CA GLN A 11 -10.98 -3.27 -7.71
C GLN A 11 -11.81 -3.79 -6.51
N ALA A 12 -12.75 -4.71 -6.74
CA ALA A 12 -13.55 -5.31 -5.67
C ALA A 12 -12.68 -6.10 -4.66
N VAL A 13 -11.64 -6.79 -5.14
CA VAL A 13 -10.69 -7.53 -4.28
C VAL A 13 -9.83 -6.57 -3.47
N VAL A 14 -9.38 -5.47 -4.09
CA VAL A 14 -8.61 -4.43 -3.40
C VAL A 14 -9.47 -3.77 -2.31
N GLN A 15 -10.70 -3.37 -2.65
CA GLN A 15 -11.61 -2.73 -1.70
C GLN A 15 -11.90 -3.63 -0.50
N SER A 16 -12.23 -4.90 -0.75
CA SER A 16 -12.48 -5.87 0.33
C SER A 16 -11.26 -6.06 1.24
N ALA A 17 -10.04 -6.03 0.68
CA ALA A 17 -8.82 -6.12 1.48
C ALA A 17 -8.57 -4.84 2.30
N VAL A 18 -8.86 -3.66 1.75
CA VAL A 18 -8.80 -2.39 2.48
C VAL A 18 -9.79 -2.39 3.65
N ASP A 19 -11.04 -2.78 3.42
CA ASP A 19 -12.06 -2.82 4.46
C ASP A 19 -11.68 -3.79 5.59
N ALA A 20 -11.15 -4.98 5.24
CA ALA A 20 -10.67 -5.95 6.23
C ALA A 20 -9.44 -5.45 7.00
N ALA A 21 -8.51 -4.76 6.34
CA ALA A 21 -7.36 -4.14 7.00
C ALA A 21 -7.80 -3.12 8.05
N ILE A 22 -8.77 -2.26 7.70
CA ILE A 22 -9.40 -1.30 8.61
C ILE A 22 -10.08 -2.01 9.77
N ALA A 23 -10.79 -3.11 9.51
CA ALA A 23 -11.50 -3.89 10.53
C ALA A 23 -10.59 -4.64 11.52
N GLY A 24 -9.28 -4.75 11.25
CA GLY A 24 -8.35 -5.44 12.17
C GLY A 24 -7.53 -6.56 11.56
N ASP A 25 -7.71 -6.87 10.27
CA ASP A 25 -6.99 -7.97 9.62
C ASP A 25 -5.59 -7.54 9.13
N ASP A 26 -4.56 -7.92 9.89
CA ASP A 26 -3.17 -7.61 9.58
C ASP A 26 -2.66 -8.33 8.31
N ALA A 27 -3.20 -9.50 7.97
CA ALA A 27 -2.83 -10.20 6.74
C ALA A 27 -3.35 -9.44 5.52
N LYS A 28 -4.55 -8.86 5.61
CA LYS A 28 -5.10 -8.00 4.56
C LYS A 28 -4.39 -6.66 4.47
N LEU A 29 -3.95 -6.09 5.60
CA LEU A 29 -3.10 -4.91 5.58
C LEU A 29 -1.76 -5.18 4.87
N ALA A 30 -1.09 -6.29 5.18
CA ALA A 30 0.13 -6.71 4.49
C ALA A 30 -0.10 -6.94 2.99
N TYR A 31 -1.23 -7.56 2.64
CA TYR A 31 -1.63 -7.76 1.25
C TYR A 31 -1.79 -6.43 0.52
N VAL A 32 -2.52 -5.45 1.07
CA VAL A 32 -2.70 -4.13 0.46
C VAL A 32 -1.35 -3.43 0.26
N ILE A 33 -0.46 -3.47 1.24
CA ILE A 33 0.91 -2.92 1.12
C ILE A 33 1.65 -3.59 -0.04
N SER A 34 1.49 -4.91 -0.22
CA SER A 34 2.14 -5.66 -1.31
C SER A 34 1.64 -5.30 -2.71
N LEU A 35 0.50 -4.62 -2.83
CA LEU A 35 -0.04 -4.20 -4.12
C LEU A 35 0.78 -3.08 -4.78
N GLY A 36 1.67 -2.41 -4.04
CA GLY A 36 2.55 -1.38 -4.60
C GLY A 36 3.46 -1.89 -5.72
N ARG A 37 3.70 -3.20 -5.81
CA ARG A 37 4.44 -3.80 -6.94
C ARG A 37 3.72 -3.70 -8.28
N PHE A 38 2.42 -3.44 -8.27
CA PHE A 38 1.59 -3.29 -9.48
C PHE A 38 1.38 -1.83 -9.87
N THR A 39 1.99 -0.88 -9.16
CA THR A 39 1.77 0.55 -9.38
C THR A 39 3.00 1.19 -10.00
N ASP A 40 2.80 1.98 -11.05
CA ASP A 40 3.83 2.76 -11.74
C ASP A 40 3.32 4.20 -12.01
N GLY A 41 4.25 5.14 -12.22
CA GLY A 41 3.93 6.53 -12.58
C GLY A 41 2.90 7.20 -11.66
N GLU A 42 1.81 7.72 -12.25
CA GLU A 42 0.69 8.34 -11.51
C GLU A 42 -0.04 7.37 -10.58
N GLY A 43 -0.02 6.06 -10.88
CA GLY A 43 -0.57 5.02 -10.02
C GLY A 43 0.16 4.92 -8.69
N ALA A 44 1.47 5.16 -8.67
CA ALA A 44 2.29 5.14 -7.46
C ALA A 44 1.94 6.30 -6.50
N LEU A 45 1.57 7.48 -7.02
CA LEU A 45 1.14 8.62 -6.21
C LEU A 45 -0.20 8.33 -5.52
N ASN A 46 -1.20 7.89 -6.29
CA ASN A 46 -2.52 7.52 -5.76
C ASN A 46 -2.41 6.38 -4.74
N PHE A 47 -1.54 5.42 -4.98
CA PHE A 47 -1.26 4.34 -4.02
C PHE A 47 -0.55 4.85 -2.76
N GLY A 48 0.40 5.78 -2.90
CA GLY A 48 1.02 6.47 -1.77
C GLY A 48 -0.02 7.17 -0.88
N ASP A 49 -0.96 7.89 -1.47
CA ASP A 49 -2.08 8.51 -0.76
C ASP A 49 -2.96 7.49 -0.05
N LEU A 50 -3.30 6.37 -0.72
CA LEU A 50 -4.05 5.27 -0.10
C LEU A 50 -3.32 4.73 1.14
N LEU A 51 -2.01 4.51 1.06
CA LEU A 51 -1.21 4.01 2.18
C LEU A 51 -1.14 5.01 3.34
N LEU A 52 -1.01 6.31 3.05
CA LEU A 52 -1.04 7.37 4.06
C LEU A 52 -2.39 7.44 4.75
N GLN A 53 -3.49 7.32 4.00
CA GLN A 53 -4.84 7.27 4.57
C GLN A 53 -5.02 6.03 5.43
N LEU A 54 -4.61 4.87 4.94
CA LEU A 54 -4.65 3.62 5.71
C LEU A 54 -3.86 3.73 7.00
N GLN A 55 -2.65 4.28 6.98
CA GLN A 55 -1.84 4.51 8.18
C GLN A 55 -2.58 5.36 9.22
N ARG A 56 -3.30 6.40 8.79
CA ARG A 56 -4.10 7.26 9.67
C ARG A 56 -5.30 6.52 10.26
N VAL A 57 -5.98 5.68 9.46
CA VAL A 57 -7.18 4.95 9.88
C VAL A 57 -6.84 3.77 10.80
N VAL A 58 -5.86 2.94 10.42
CA VAL A 58 -5.49 1.73 11.20
C VAL A 58 -4.57 2.03 12.38
N GLY A 59 -4.00 3.25 12.41
CA GLY A 59 -3.04 3.70 13.42
C GLY A 59 -1.59 3.45 13.02
N SER A 60 -0.74 4.45 13.26
CA SER A 60 0.67 4.47 12.85
C SER A 60 1.48 3.29 13.39
N ASP A 61 1.26 2.87 14.64
CA ASP A 61 2.03 1.77 15.24
C ASP A 61 1.66 0.40 14.66
N ARG A 62 0.38 0.17 14.40
CA ARG A 62 -0.10 -1.05 13.75
C ARG A 62 0.41 -1.14 12.32
N PHE A 63 0.28 -0.04 11.57
CA PHE A 63 0.81 0.05 10.21
C PHE A 63 2.32 -0.22 10.17
N ARG A 64 3.11 0.43 11.04
CA ARG A 64 4.57 0.22 11.13
C ARG A 64 4.92 -1.24 11.46
N ARG A 65 4.16 -1.89 12.35
CA ARG A 65 4.36 -3.29 12.70
C ARG A 65 4.14 -4.21 11.50
N VAL A 66 3.05 -4.03 10.77
CA VAL A 66 2.74 -4.85 9.58
C VAL A 66 3.70 -4.54 8.42
N LEU A 67 4.06 -3.28 8.23
CA LEU A 67 5.08 -2.89 7.24
C LEU A 67 6.45 -3.54 7.53
N ALA A 68 6.76 -3.88 8.79
CA ALA A 68 7.97 -4.59 9.14
C ALA A 68 7.93 -6.09 8.82
N THR A 69 6.74 -6.68 8.59
CA THR A 69 6.59 -8.11 8.26
C THR A 69 6.64 -8.38 6.76
N VAL A 70 6.43 -7.38 5.91
CA VAL A 70 6.55 -7.52 4.45
C VAL A 70 8.02 -7.51 4.00
N PRO A 71 8.34 -8.12 2.85
CA PRO A 71 9.70 -8.13 2.29
C PRO A 71 10.28 -6.72 2.12
N ALA A 72 11.61 -6.60 2.23
CA ALA A 72 12.30 -5.31 2.17
C ALA A 72 11.98 -4.53 0.88
N GLU A 73 12.01 -5.20 -0.28
CA GLU A 73 11.68 -4.57 -1.57
C GLU A 73 10.26 -3.98 -1.57
N THR A 74 9.28 -4.71 -1.04
CA THR A 74 7.89 -4.24 -0.93
C THR A 74 7.77 -3.07 0.03
N ARG A 75 8.49 -3.13 1.16
CA ARG A 75 8.53 -2.04 2.14
C ARG A 75 9.10 -0.78 1.53
N ASP A 76 10.22 -0.89 0.84
CA ASP A 76 10.93 0.24 0.22
C ASP A 76 10.06 0.87 -0.88
N SER A 77 9.41 0.06 -1.71
CA SER A 77 8.44 0.55 -2.71
C SER A 77 7.27 1.27 -2.05
N ALA A 78 6.65 0.70 -1.01
CA ALA A 78 5.52 1.32 -0.30
C ALA A 78 5.93 2.66 0.35
N GLN A 79 7.09 2.70 1.00
CA GLN A 79 7.63 3.92 1.59
C GLN A 79 7.97 4.98 0.53
N GLY A 80 8.52 4.56 -0.62
CA GLY A 80 8.76 5.44 -1.76
C GLY A 80 7.48 6.09 -2.28
N CYS A 81 6.41 5.30 -2.44
CA CYS A 81 5.10 5.80 -2.85
C CYS A 81 4.52 6.81 -1.85
N MET A 82 4.54 6.47 -0.55
CA MET A 82 4.07 7.37 0.51
C MET A 82 4.84 8.70 0.51
N LYS A 83 6.17 8.65 0.40
CA LYS A 83 7.02 9.84 0.37
C LYS A 83 6.72 10.71 -0.85
N ALA A 84 6.60 10.11 -2.04
CA ALA A 84 6.27 10.84 -3.27
C ALA A 84 4.89 11.53 -3.19
N ALA A 85 3.90 10.86 -2.59
CA ALA A 85 2.58 11.45 -2.36
C ALA A 85 2.63 12.62 -1.36
N GLU A 86 3.35 12.49 -0.24
CA GLU A 86 3.54 13.58 0.72
C GLU A 86 4.24 14.80 0.11
N GLU A 87 5.30 14.58 -0.66
CA GLU A 87 6.05 15.65 -1.34
C GLU A 87 5.19 16.37 -2.37
N THR A 88 4.42 15.61 -3.15
CA THR A 88 3.47 16.15 -4.13
C THR A 88 2.43 17.02 -3.42
N ARG A 89 1.82 16.52 -2.34
CA ARG A 89 0.80 17.25 -1.58
C ARG A 89 1.32 18.57 -1.01
N ARG A 90 2.54 18.57 -0.45
CA ARG A 90 3.19 19.79 0.07
C ARG A 90 3.52 20.81 -1.02
N ALA A 91 3.76 20.37 -2.25
CA ALA A 91 4.06 21.28 -3.36
C ALA A 91 2.83 22.07 -3.85
N TYR A 92 1.62 21.60 -3.52
CA TYR A 92 0.34 22.25 -3.87
C TYR A 92 -0.32 22.97 -2.68
N GLU A 93 0.32 22.98 -1.50
CA GLU A 93 -0.09 23.74 -0.29
C GLU A 93 0.68 25.06 -0.18
#